data_AF-A0A7R9BRS8-F1
#
_entry.id   AF-A0A7R9BRS8-F1
#
_cell.length_a   1.000
_cell.length_b   1.000
_cell.length_c   1.000
_cell.angle_alpha   90.00
_cell.angle_beta   90.00
_cell.angle_gamma   90.00
#
_symmetry.space_group_name_H-M   'P 1'
#
loop_
_entity.id
_entity.type
_entity.pdbx_description
1 polymer ?
#
loop_
_entity_poly.entity_id
_entity_poly.type
_entity_poly.pdbx_seq_one_letter_code
_entity_poly.pdbx_strand_id
1 'polypeptide(L)'
;MADEVAVAAPGTSAAAAGVAEGEQQQQNGFSVFGMLKGLLIRGVIFYIIANFFRRPAPQTGDNPSSVGLKPASNLFQNGTMMDLYVYLSEDEKFSNFSDSTKLVWLQEELVYGDWSAGQDGDGTFVKQLEVPTSNAVRNNGSLFIHAYFVLSGKSPDPSTTKLYSRRYTVGKTHRLNKFKRKKHVMTQNLLTGQTAASADETRYAQNPKGEIV
;
A
#
# COMPACT_ATOMS: atom_id res chain seq x y z
N MET A 1 17.02 46.55 -37.20
CA MET A 1 16.31 46.27 -35.93
C MET A 1 15.70 44.89 -36.07
N ALA A 2 16.54 43.91 -35.77
CA ALA A 2 16.43 42.46 -35.91
C ALA A 2 17.57 41.94 -35.01
N ASP A 3 17.59 40.77 -34.41
CA ASP A 3 16.61 39.80 -33.95
C ASP A 3 17.44 38.87 -33.02
N GLU A 4 16.78 37.98 -32.29
CA GLU A 4 17.25 36.67 -31.78
C GLU A 4 18.75 36.33 -31.49
N VAL A 5 18.97 35.86 -30.25
CA VAL A 5 19.39 34.49 -29.83
C VAL A 5 20.72 33.84 -30.32
N ALA A 6 21.37 33.20 -29.33
CA ALA A 6 22.16 31.95 -29.34
C ALA A 6 23.71 31.94 -29.45
N VAL A 7 24.29 31.31 -28.40
CA VAL A 7 25.23 30.16 -28.40
C VAL A 7 26.66 30.36 -28.95
N ALA A 8 27.65 30.06 -28.09
CA ALA A 8 28.73 29.07 -28.29
C ALA A 8 30.04 29.49 -27.59
N ALA A 9 30.58 28.61 -26.74
CA ALA A 9 32.02 28.56 -26.46
C ALA A 9 32.75 28.07 -27.73
N PRO A 10 34.06 28.35 -27.97
CA PRO A 10 35.11 27.56 -27.30
C PRO A 10 36.52 28.19 -27.23
N GLY A 11 37.40 27.60 -26.40
CA GLY A 11 38.86 27.59 -26.59
C GLY A 11 39.57 28.94 -26.36
N THR A 12 40.89 29.06 -26.22
CA THR A 12 42.02 28.12 -26.17
C THR A 12 43.21 28.95 -25.66
N SER A 13 44.11 28.32 -24.90
CA SER A 13 45.58 28.57 -24.85
C SER A 13 46.15 29.99 -24.71
N ALA A 14 47.07 30.15 -23.75
CA ALA A 14 48.52 30.34 -24.01
C ALA A 14 49.18 30.92 -22.75
N ALA A 15 50.15 30.22 -22.17
CA ALA A 15 51.59 30.46 -22.31
C ALA A 15 52.11 31.38 -21.17
N ALA A 16 52.86 30.85 -20.21
CA ALA A 16 54.28 30.45 -20.29
C ALA A 16 55.21 31.57 -19.81
N ALA A 17 56.00 31.27 -18.77
CA ALA A 17 57.37 31.77 -18.47
C ALA A 17 57.66 31.40 -17.00
N GLY A 18 58.56 30.50 -16.60
CA GLY A 18 59.59 29.77 -17.33
C GLY A 18 60.85 30.61 -17.57
N VAL A 19 61.81 30.59 -16.64
CA VAL A 19 63.29 30.62 -16.86
C VAL A 19 63.93 30.05 -15.56
N ALA A 20 64.52 28.85 -15.51
CA ALA A 20 65.82 28.37 -16.05
C ALA A 20 67.02 28.96 -15.26
N GLU A 21 68.11 28.29 -14.90
CA GLU A 21 68.89 27.11 -15.35
C GLU A 21 69.56 26.45 -14.11
N GLY A 22 69.81 25.14 -14.00
CA GLY A 22 70.87 24.31 -14.65
C GLY A 22 71.81 23.81 -13.51
N GLU A 23 72.32 22.58 -13.38
CA GLU A 23 72.71 21.45 -14.25
C GLU A 23 72.64 20.11 -13.45
N GLN A 24 72.09 18.99 -13.96
CA GLN A 24 72.65 17.86 -14.77
C GLN A 24 73.66 16.94 -14.03
N GLN A 25 73.58 15.59 -14.06
CA GLN A 25 73.53 14.60 -15.17
C GLN A 25 72.56 13.43 -14.85
N GLN A 26 71.64 12.94 -15.70
CA GLN A 26 71.65 12.33 -17.06
C GLN A 26 71.93 10.81 -17.07
N GLN A 27 70.91 10.00 -17.38
CA GLN A 27 70.83 9.25 -18.65
C GLN A 27 69.52 8.46 -18.83
N ASN A 28 68.80 8.85 -19.89
CA ASN A 28 68.29 8.00 -20.98
C ASN A 28 67.59 6.68 -20.65
N GLY A 29 66.28 6.69 -20.93
CA GLY A 29 65.51 5.52 -21.30
C GLY A 29 64.03 5.82 -21.16
N PHE A 30 63.27 5.83 -22.26
CA PHE A 30 61.80 5.80 -22.21
C PHE A 30 61.38 4.72 -21.23
N SER A 31 60.88 5.10 -20.05
CA SER A 31 60.54 4.12 -19.02
C SER A 31 59.18 3.53 -19.33
N VAL A 32 59.14 2.68 -20.36
CA VAL A 32 58.07 1.70 -20.58
C VAL A 32 57.83 0.91 -19.30
N PHE A 33 58.89 0.70 -18.50
CA PHE A 33 58.83 0.11 -17.17
C PHE A 33 58.08 0.98 -16.13
N GLY A 34 58.25 2.30 -16.15
CA GLY A 34 57.50 3.24 -15.31
C GLY A 34 56.01 3.31 -15.67
N MET A 35 55.70 3.30 -16.98
CA MET A 35 54.32 3.22 -17.48
C MET A 35 53.65 1.89 -17.13
N LEU A 36 54.36 0.76 -17.29
CA LEU A 36 53.88 -0.57 -16.93
C LEU A 36 53.62 -0.70 -15.43
N LYS A 37 54.52 -0.15 -14.59
CA LYS A 37 54.37 -0.12 -13.14
C LYS A 37 53.16 0.71 -12.70
N GLY A 38 52.89 1.84 -13.35
CA GLY A 38 51.70 2.65 -13.11
C GLY A 38 50.39 1.93 -13.49
N LEU A 39 50.40 1.14 -14.57
CA LEU A 39 49.24 0.38 -15.05
C LEU A 39 48.94 -0.83 -14.14
N LEU A 40 49.98 -1.49 -13.63
CA LEU A 40 49.84 -2.57 -12.64
C LEU A 40 49.26 -2.07 -11.31
N ILE A 41 49.75 -0.95 -10.80
CA ILE A 41 49.24 -0.36 -9.55
C ILE A 41 47.76 0.04 -9.72
N ARG A 42 47.40 0.65 -10.86
CA ARG A 42 45.99 0.98 -11.16
C ARG A 42 45.12 -0.27 -11.28
N GLY A 43 45.63 -1.37 -11.85
CA GLY A 43 44.94 -2.66 -11.93
C GLY A 43 44.68 -3.29 -10.57
N VAL A 44 45.65 -3.22 -9.64
CA VAL A 44 45.48 -3.71 -8.26
C VAL A 44 44.47 -2.87 -7.49
N ILE A 45 44.50 -1.53 -7.64
CA ILE A 45 43.50 -0.65 -7.02
C ILE A 45 42.10 -0.96 -7.56
N PHE A 46 41.96 -1.14 -8.88
CA PHE A 46 40.69 -1.50 -9.49
C PHE A 46 40.19 -2.87 -9.02
N TYR A 47 41.10 -3.83 -8.81
CA TYR A 47 40.77 -5.14 -8.24
C TYR A 47 40.30 -5.04 -6.79
N ILE A 48 40.94 -4.22 -5.96
CA ILE A 48 40.53 -4.00 -4.56
C ILE A 48 39.14 -3.35 -4.51
N ILE A 49 38.90 -2.32 -5.32
CA ILE A 49 37.59 -1.65 -5.42
C ILE A 49 36.53 -2.63 -5.95
N ALA A 50 36.82 -3.38 -7.01
CA ALA A 50 35.90 -4.38 -7.56
C ALA A 50 35.62 -5.51 -6.57
N ASN A 51 36.58 -5.88 -5.71
CA ASN A 51 36.38 -6.89 -4.68
C ASN A 51 35.59 -6.35 -3.47
N PHE A 52 35.73 -5.06 -3.14
CA PHE A 52 34.96 -4.41 -2.07
C PHE A 52 33.51 -4.09 -2.49
N PHE A 53 33.26 -3.86 -3.79
CA PHE A 53 31.93 -3.62 -4.36
C PHE A 53 31.29 -4.86 -5.00
N ARG A 54 31.98 -6.01 -5.01
CA ARG A 54 31.38 -7.31 -5.35
C ARG A 54 30.42 -7.73 -4.24
N ARG A 55 29.16 -7.31 -4.36
CA ARG A 55 28.08 -7.92 -3.59
C ARG A 55 27.98 -9.39 -4.03
N PRO A 56 27.98 -10.37 -3.12
CA PRO A 56 27.68 -11.74 -3.50
C PRO A 56 26.31 -11.76 -4.17
N ALA A 57 26.23 -12.36 -5.36
CA ALA A 57 24.95 -12.61 -6.01
C ALA A 57 24.03 -13.34 -5.03
N PRO A 58 22.71 -13.07 -5.00
CA PRO A 58 21.80 -13.81 -4.15
C PRO A 58 21.87 -15.28 -4.55
N GLN A 59 22.55 -16.08 -3.72
CA GLN A 59 22.64 -17.52 -3.89
C GLN A 59 21.24 -18.09 -3.70
N THR A 60 20.61 -18.46 -4.81
CA THR A 60 19.47 -19.36 -4.83
C THR A 60 20.05 -20.75 -4.55
N GLY A 61 20.25 -21.08 -3.28
CA GLY A 61 20.86 -22.34 -2.87
C GLY A 61 20.46 -22.69 -1.45
N ASP A 62 19.72 -23.79 -1.34
CA ASP A 62 19.32 -24.47 -0.10
C ASP A 62 20.53 -24.77 0.80
N ASN A 63 20.93 -23.80 1.61
CA ASN A 63 21.83 -24.02 2.74
C ASN A 63 20.96 -24.05 4.01
N PRO A 64 20.91 -25.17 4.77
CA PRO A 64 20.01 -25.32 5.91
C PRO A 64 20.42 -24.48 7.15
N SER A 65 21.45 -23.64 7.04
CA SER A 65 22.07 -22.92 8.17
C SER A 65 22.27 -21.42 7.93
N SER A 66 21.82 -20.86 6.81
CA SER A 66 21.72 -19.40 6.68
C SER A 66 20.31 -18.95 7.07
N VAL A 67 20.21 -18.05 8.06
CA VAL A 67 18.96 -17.33 8.37
C VAL A 67 18.72 -16.28 7.29
N GLY A 68 18.64 -16.72 6.03
CA GLY A 68 18.18 -15.91 4.92
C GLY A 68 16.69 -15.67 5.10
N LEU A 69 16.28 -14.40 5.03
CA LEU A 69 14.86 -14.03 5.01
C LEU A 69 14.18 -14.76 3.84
N LYS A 70 13.36 -15.77 4.16
CA LYS A 70 12.56 -16.47 3.15
C LYS A 70 11.59 -15.46 2.53
N PRO A 71 11.40 -15.48 1.20
CA PRO A 71 10.41 -14.64 0.57
C PRO A 71 9.02 -14.93 1.14
N ALA A 72 8.16 -13.92 1.23
CA ALA A 72 6.77 -14.10 1.61
C ALA A 72 6.11 -15.06 0.61
N SER A 73 5.44 -16.09 1.13
CA SER A 73 4.70 -17.06 0.33
C SER A 73 3.21 -16.98 0.67
N ASN A 74 2.38 -17.38 -0.29
CA ASN A 74 0.95 -17.50 -0.05
C ASN A 74 0.69 -18.58 1.01
N LEU A 75 -0.15 -18.26 1.99
CA LEU A 75 -0.52 -19.18 3.04
C LEU A 75 -1.47 -20.28 2.54
N PHE A 76 -2.32 -19.94 1.56
CA PHE A 76 -3.32 -20.85 1.00
C PHE A 76 -2.82 -21.43 -0.33
N GLN A 77 -2.90 -22.76 -0.45
CA GLN A 77 -2.57 -23.46 -1.69
C GLN A 77 -3.78 -23.50 -2.60
N ASN A 78 -3.58 -23.52 -3.92
CA ASN A 78 -4.67 -23.72 -4.86
C ASN A 78 -5.40 -25.05 -4.55
N GLY A 79 -6.72 -25.04 -4.55
CA GLY A 79 -7.56 -26.18 -4.15
C GLY A 79 -7.93 -26.20 -2.66
N THR A 80 -7.47 -25.24 -1.84
CA THR A 80 -7.85 -25.18 -0.43
C THR A 80 -9.34 -24.86 -0.29
N MET A 81 -10.10 -25.73 0.38
CA MET A 81 -11.51 -25.49 0.68
C MET A 81 -11.65 -24.49 1.83
N MET A 82 -12.49 -23.49 1.63
CA MET A 82 -12.74 -22.39 2.55
C MET A 82 -14.24 -22.09 2.63
N ASP A 83 -14.65 -21.54 3.75
CA ASP A 83 -16.01 -21.07 3.97
C ASP A 83 -15.98 -19.56 4.25
N LEU A 84 -16.97 -18.84 3.73
CA LEU A 84 -17.16 -17.41 3.92
C LEU A 84 -18.33 -17.17 4.88
N TYR A 85 -18.04 -16.45 5.96
CA TYR A 85 -19.02 -15.97 6.92
C TYR A 85 -19.10 -14.46 6.83
N VAL A 86 -20.29 -13.94 6.59
CA VAL A 86 -20.55 -12.49 6.55
C VAL A 86 -21.56 -12.14 7.62
N TYR A 87 -21.11 -11.29 8.55
CA TYR A 87 -21.91 -10.77 9.63
C TYR A 87 -22.24 -9.31 9.41
N LEU A 88 -23.35 -8.89 9.99
CA LEU A 88 -23.79 -7.51 10.00
C LEU A 88 -23.95 -7.03 11.45
N SER A 89 -23.31 -5.92 11.79
CA SER A 89 -23.42 -5.32 13.12
C SER A 89 -23.16 -3.82 13.11
N GLU A 90 -23.61 -3.14 14.16
CA GLU A 90 -23.36 -1.71 14.37
C GLU A 90 -21.99 -1.44 15.01
N ASP A 91 -21.36 -2.48 15.55
CA ASP A 91 -20.04 -2.42 16.18
C ASP A 91 -18.92 -2.51 15.13
N GLU A 92 -17.89 -1.68 15.25
CA GLU A 92 -16.73 -1.72 14.35
C GLU A 92 -15.89 -2.99 14.53
N LYS A 93 -15.84 -3.51 15.75
CA LYS A 93 -15.19 -4.78 16.09
C LYS A 93 -16.26 -5.80 16.43
N PHE A 94 -16.37 -6.83 15.60
CA PHE A 94 -17.35 -7.88 15.81
C PHE A 94 -16.87 -8.88 16.87
N SER A 95 -17.71 -9.12 17.88
CA SER A 95 -17.48 -10.07 18.97
C SER A 95 -18.57 -11.15 19.09
N ASN A 96 -19.75 -10.93 18.51
CA ASN A 96 -20.94 -11.72 18.82
C ASN A 96 -21.18 -12.79 17.75
N PHE A 97 -20.23 -13.73 17.61
CA PHE A 97 -20.28 -14.79 16.60
C PHE A 97 -21.35 -15.86 16.88
N SER A 98 -21.79 -16.00 18.13
CA SER A 98 -22.82 -16.98 18.52
C SER A 98 -24.24 -16.58 18.11
N ASP A 99 -24.44 -15.33 17.72
CA ASP A 99 -25.76 -14.81 17.34
C ASP A 99 -26.03 -15.09 15.86
N SER A 100 -26.90 -16.06 15.59
CA SER A 100 -27.27 -16.45 14.22
C SER A 100 -28.03 -15.35 13.48
N THR A 101 -28.65 -14.39 14.18
CA THR A 101 -29.40 -13.29 13.54
C THR A 101 -28.48 -12.30 12.85
N LYS A 102 -27.22 -12.20 13.30
CA LYS A 102 -26.20 -11.33 12.70
C LYS A 102 -25.51 -11.95 11.50
N LEU A 103 -25.57 -13.28 11.36
CA LEU A 103 -25.02 -13.99 10.21
C LEU A 103 -25.94 -13.80 9.01
N VAL A 104 -25.56 -12.91 8.11
CA VAL A 104 -26.38 -12.57 6.95
C VAL A 104 -26.04 -13.42 5.74
N TRP A 105 -24.83 -13.96 5.66
CA TRP A 105 -24.41 -14.82 4.55
C TRP A 105 -23.40 -15.85 5.03
N LEU A 106 -23.70 -17.11 4.74
CA LEU A 106 -22.78 -18.22 4.81
C LEU A 106 -22.64 -18.77 3.38
N GLN A 107 -21.41 -18.82 2.87
CA GLN A 107 -21.08 -19.47 1.61
C GLN A 107 -20.04 -20.54 1.90
N GLU A 108 -20.46 -21.79 1.83
CA GLU A 108 -19.61 -22.96 2.08
C GLU A 108 -18.96 -23.45 0.77
N GLU A 109 -17.95 -24.31 0.92
CA GLU A 109 -17.32 -25.05 -0.18
C GLU A 109 -16.64 -24.17 -1.23
N LEU A 110 -16.10 -23.02 -0.83
CA LEU A 110 -15.31 -22.17 -1.72
C LEU A 110 -13.93 -22.77 -1.93
N VAL A 111 -13.56 -23.03 -3.18
CA VAL A 111 -12.24 -23.55 -3.52
C VAL A 111 -11.30 -22.39 -3.83
N TYR A 112 -10.23 -22.25 -3.07
CA TYR A 112 -9.22 -21.23 -3.30
C TYR A 112 -8.54 -21.43 -4.65
N GLY A 113 -8.65 -20.46 -5.55
CA GLY A 113 -8.06 -20.51 -6.89
C GLY A 113 -8.97 -21.06 -7.98
N ASP A 114 -10.24 -21.35 -7.66
CA ASP A 114 -11.26 -21.66 -8.65
C ASP A 114 -11.85 -20.37 -9.27
N TRP A 115 -11.85 -20.31 -10.60
CA TRP A 115 -12.37 -19.19 -11.40
C TRP A 115 -13.65 -19.55 -12.14
N SER A 116 -14.14 -20.77 -11.97
CA SER A 116 -15.32 -21.32 -12.65
C SER A 116 -16.50 -21.54 -11.71
N ALA A 117 -16.34 -21.19 -10.42
CA ALA A 117 -17.39 -21.26 -9.43
C ALA A 117 -18.50 -20.21 -9.69
N GLY A 118 -19.57 -20.27 -8.90
CA GLY A 118 -20.68 -19.33 -8.99
C GLY A 118 -21.75 -19.74 -10.02
N GLN A 119 -22.87 -19.02 -10.02
CA GLN A 119 -24.04 -19.36 -10.84
C GLN A 119 -23.76 -19.20 -12.34
N ASP A 120 -22.95 -18.20 -12.70
CA ASP A 120 -22.64 -17.84 -14.08
C ASP A 120 -21.28 -18.41 -14.56
N GLY A 121 -20.58 -19.16 -13.69
CA GLY A 121 -19.30 -19.79 -14.01
C GLY A 121 -18.11 -18.83 -14.11
N ASP A 122 -18.20 -17.67 -13.48
CA ASP A 122 -17.22 -16.58 -13.53
C ASP A 122 -16.43 -16.38 -12.22
N GLY A 123 -16.66 -17.25 -11.23
CA GLY A 123 -16.08 -17.15 -9.89
C GLY A 123 -16.78 -16.11 -9.00
N THR A 124 -17.89 -15.53 -9.43
CA THR A 124 -18.60 -14.48 -8.68
C THR A 124 -19.78 -15.07 -7.90
N PHE A 125 -19.90 -14.65 -6.64
CA PHE A 125 -21.07 -14.94 -5.80
C PHE A 125 -21.76 -13.63 -5.42
N VAL A 126 -23.06 -13.54 -5.69
CA VAL A 126 -23.87 -12.36 -5.42
C VAL A 126 -24.98 -12.72 -4.44
N LYS A 127 -25.10 -11.93 -3.36
CA LYS A 127 -26.22 -12.02 -2.43
C LYS A 127 -26.89 -10.67 -2.25
N GLN A 128 -28.21 -10.66 -2.38
CA GLN A 128 -29.05 -9.49 -2.09
C GLN A 128 -29.70 -9.68 -0.71
N LEU A 129 -29.70 -8.62 0.08
CA LEU A 129 -30.24 -8.61 1.43
C LEU A 129 -30.93 -7.29 1.72
N GLU A 130 -32.13 -7.37 2.28
CA GLU A 130 -32.83 -6.24 2.86
C GLU A 130 -32.63 -6.25 4.38
N VAL A 131 -32.08 -5.16 4.91
CA VAL A 131 -31.79 -5.03 6.35
C VAL A 131 -32.67 -3.93 6.93
N PRO A 132 -33.49 -4.21 7.95
CA PRO A 132 -34.22 -3.17 8.65
C PRO A 132 -33.24 -2.27 9.42
N THR A 133 -33.32 -0.95 9.19
CA THR A 133 -32.48 0.02 9.89
C THR A 133 -32.95 0.21 11.33
N SER A 134 -32.08 -0.06 12.30
CA SER A 134 -32.37 0.16 13.72
C SER A 134 -32.57 1.64 14.05
N ASN A 135 -33.09 1.92 15.26
CA ASN A 135 -33.16 3.28 15.78
C ASN A 135 -31.77 3.95 15.87
N ALA A 136 -30.74 3.18 16.23
CA ALA A 136 -29.39 3.71 16.37
C ALA A 136 -28.84 4.14 15.00
N VAL A 137 -28.94 3.29 13.97
CA VAL A 137 -28.50 3.62 12.60
C VAL A 137 -29.25 4.84 12.05
N ARG A 138 -30.56 4.94 12.31
CA ARG A 138 -31.37 6.12 11.92
C ARG A 138 -30.92 7.41 12.61
N ASN A 139 -30.43 7.31 13.84
CA ASN A 139 -29.91 8.43 14.62
C ASN A 139 -28.39 8.64 14.40
N ASN A 140 -27.94 8.54 13.14
CA ASN A 140 -26.53 8.64 12.75
C ASN A 140 -25.60 7.57 13.36
N GLY A 141 -26.13 6.40 13.71
CA GLY A 141 -25.32 5.22 14.04
C GLY A 141 -24.54 4.71 12.83
N SER A 142 -23.52 3.90 13.10
CA SER A 142 -22.76 3.21 12.05
C SER A 142 -23.27 1.80 11.84
N LEU A 143 -23.13 1.31 10.60
CA LEU A 143 -23.43 -0.07 10.26
C LEU A 143 -22.24 -0.66 9.52
N PHE A 144 -21.79 -1.82 9.95
CA PHE A 144 -20.61 -2.50 9.45
C PHE A 144 -20.95 -3.90 8.97
N ILE A 145 -20.26 -4.30 7.90
CA ILE A 145 -20.23 -5.67 7.40
C ILE A 145 -18.88 -6.28 7.77
N HIS A 146 -18.89 -7.48 8.32
CA HIS A 146 -17.70 -8.21 8.72
C HIS A 146 -17.65 -9.51 7.93
N ALA A 147 -16.73 -9.59 6.97
CA ALA A 147 -16.52 -10.79 6.18
C ALA A 147 -15.32 -11.57 6.72
N TYR A 148 -15.49 -12.86 6.95
CA TYR A 148 -14.46 -13.78 7.41
C TYR A 148 -14.35 -14.95 6.45
N PHE A 149 -13.14 -15.17 5.94
CA PHE A 149 -12.76 -16.41 5.27
C PHE A 149 -12.08 -17.33 6.27
N VAL A 150 -12.58 -18.55 6.37
CA VAL A 150 -12.00 -19.60 7.23
C VAL A 150 -11.75 -20.85 6.41
N LEU A 151 -10.79 -21.67 6.85
CA LEU A 151 -10.64 -23.01 6.29
C LEU A 151 -11.94 -23.81 6.51
N SER A 152 -12.32 -24.64 5.55
CA SER A 152 -13.58 -25.38 5.64
C SER A 152 -13.65 -26.24 6.91
N GLY A 153 -14.79 -26.19 7.60
CA GLY A 153 -15.02 -26.86 8.88
C GLY A 153 -14.37 -26.18 10.10
N LYS A 154 -13.78 -24.98 9.94
CA LYS A 154 -13.35 -24.11 11.04
C LYS A 154 -14.38 -23.01 11.30
N SER A 155 -14.34 -22.44 12.50
CA SER A 155 -15.22 -21.33 12.87
C SER A 155 -14.45 -20.01 12.92
N PRO A 156 -15.04 -18.88 12.50
CA PRO A 156 -14.44 -17.55 12.66
C PRO A 156 -14.47 -17.05 14.11
N ASP A 157 -15.21 -17.73 14.99
CA ASP A 157 -15.39 -17.34 16.38
C ASP A 157 -14.16 -17.66 17.26
N PRO A 158 -13.48 -16.64 17.84
CA PRO A 158 -12.33 -16.88 18.72
C PRO A 158 -12.69 -17.59 20.02
N SER A 159 -13.97 -17.59 20.44
CA SER A 159 -14.41 -18.25 21.67
C SER A 159 -14.40 -19.78 21.54
N THR A 160 -14.58 -20.29 20.32
CA THR A 160 -14.59 -21.73 20.05
C THR A 160 -13.17 -22.25 19.83
N THR A 161 -12.38 -22.40 20.91
CA THR A 161 -10.93 -22.72 20.86
C THR A 161 -10.58 -23.96 20.03
N LYS A 162 -11.46 -24.97 19.94
CA LYS A 162 -11.21 -26.20 19.16
C LYS A 162 -11.36 -26.01 17.65
N LEU A 163 -12.32 -25.18 17.23
CA LEU A 163 -12.67 -24.97 15.82
C LEU A 163 -12.09 -23.68 15.25
N TYR A 164 -11.68 -22.75 16.11
CA TYR A 164 -11.05 -21.50 15.70
C TYR A 164 -9.59 -21.71 15.33
N SER A 165 -9.16 -21.04 14.26
CA SER A 165 -7.75 -20.92 13.94
C SER A 165 -7.40 -19.52 13.51
N ARG A 166 -6.67 -18.79 14.36
CA ARG A 166 -6.19 -17.44 14.05
C ARG A 166 -5.34 -17.37 12.78
N ARG A 167 -4.58 -18.43 12.48
CA ARG A 167 -3.72 -18.49 11.30
C ARG A 167 -4.51 -18.63 9.99
N TYR A 168 -5.60 -19.40 10.03
CA TYR A 168 -6.41 -19.72 8.85
C TYR A 168 -7.73 -18.95 8.81
N THR A 169 -7.87 -17.90 9.61
CA THR A 169 -9.03 -17.01 9.62
C THR A 169 -8.58 -15.63 9.13
N VAL A 170 -9.16 -15.17 8.03
CA VAL A 170 -8.90 -13.85 7.47
C VAL A 170 -10.20 -13.06 7.53
N GLY A 171 -10.20 -11.97 8.30
CA GLY A 171 -11.36 -11.10 8.46
C GLY A 171 -11.13 -9.73 7.87
N LYS A 172 -12.19 -9.13 7.30
CA LYS A 172 -12.22 -7.72 6.91
C LYS A 172 -13.54 -7.09 7.31
N THR A 173 -13.44 -5.93 7.95
CA THR A 173 -14.59 -5.08 8.28
C THR A 173 -14.71 -3.95 7.25
N HIS A 174 -15.95 -3.65 6.84
CA HIS A 174 -16.25 -2.48 6.03
C HIS A 174 -17.48 -1.74 6.58
N ARG A 175 -17.44 -0.41 6.57
CA ARG A 175 -18.58 0.42 6.99
C ARG A 175 -19.52 0.65 5.81
N LEU A 176 -20.77 0.27 5.96
CA LEU A 176 -21.79 0.40 4.90
C LEU A 176 -22.34 1.82 4.78
N ASN A 177 -22.44 2.54 5.90
CA ASN A 177 -22.95 3.91 5.89
C ASN A 177 -21.84 4.95 5.65
N LYS A 178 -22.21 6.06 5.02
CA LYS A 178 -21.34 7.22 4.78
C LYS A 178 -21.94 8.47 5.39
N PHE A 179 -21.23 9.06 6.33
CA PHE A 179 -21.59 10.35 6.90
C PHE A 179 -21.46 11.45 5.84
N LYS A 180 -22.53 12.22 5.66
CA LYS A 180 -22.56 13.41 4.83
C LYS A 180 -22.66 14.63 5.75
N ARG A 181 -22.01 15.73 5.36
CA ARG A 181 -22.14 17.00 6.06
C ARG A 181 -23.61 17.44 6.04
N LYS A 182 -24.11 17.97 7.16
CA LYS A 182 -25.46 18.55 7.22
C LYS A 182 -25.50 19.73 6.25
N LYS A 183 -26.43 19.70 5.30
CA LYS A 183 -26.66 20.83 4.39
C LYS A 183 -27.54 21.84 5.13
N HIS A 184 -26.95 22.97 5.48
CA HIS A 184 -27.70 24.09 6.06
C HIS A 184 -28.39 24.85 4.92
N VAL A 185 -29.68 24.58 4.71
CA VAL A 185 -30.51 25.33 3.77
C VAL A 185 -31.44 26.23 4.57
N MET A 186 -31.41 27.52 4.27
CA MET A 186 -32.38 28.46 4.82
C MET A 186 -33.76 28.07 4.28
N THR A 187 -34.60 27.51 5.15
CA THR A 187 -35.99 27.17 4.82
C THR A 187 -36.90 28.03 5.67
N GLN A 188 -37.92 28.63 5.05
CA GLN A 188 -38.93 29.42 5.72
C GLN A 188 -40.29 28.76 5.53
N ASN A 189 -41.12 28.77 6.57
CA ASN A 189 -42.48 28.29 6.45
C ASN A 189 -43.27 29.25 5.55
N LEU A 190 -43.86 28.73 4.46
CA LEU A 190 -44.59 29.52 3.46
C LEU A 190 -45.88 30.16 4.00
N LEU A 191 -46.45 29.63 5.08
CA LEU A 191 -47.69 30.12 5.70
C LEU A 191 -47.43 31.16 6.79
N THR A 192 -46.30 31.05 7.51
CA THR A 192 -46.01 31.90 8.69
C THR A 192 -44.80 32.82 8.51
N GLY A 193 -44.01 32.65 7.43
CA GLY A 193 -42.78 33.41 7.18
C GLY A 193 -41.64 33.15 8.18
N GLN A 194 -41.88 32.35 9.22
CA GLN A 194 -40.92 32.08 10.28
C GLN A 194 -39.97 30.95 9.87
N THR A 195 -38.73 31.07 10.34
CA THR A 195 -37.70 30.04 10.15
C THR A 195 -37.70 29.10 11.35
N ALA A 196 -37.88 27.80 11.11
CA ALA A 196 -37.85 26.78 12.16
C ALA A 196 -36.41 26.37 12.56
N ALA A 197 -35.42 26.74 11.76
CA ALA A 197 -34.01 26.46 12.03
C ALA A 197 -33.46 27.41 13.11
N SER A 198 -32.50 26.91 13.89
CA SER A 198 -31.85 27.72 14.94
C SER A 198 -31.08 28.90 14.35
N ALA A 199 -30.86 29.95 15.17
CA ALA A 199 -30.13 31.16 14.76
C ALA A 199 -28.72 30.85 14.23
N ASP A 200 -28.07 29.81 14.74
CA ASP A 200 -26.74 29.41 14.28
C ASP A 200 -26.82 28.70 12.92
N GLU A 201 -27.80 27.81 12.70
CA GLU A 201 -27.99 27.14 11.42
C GLU A 201 -28.35 28.11 10.28
N THR A 202 -29.09 29.17 10.60
CA THR A 202 -29.42 30.23 9.63
C THR A 202 -28.21 31.09 9.28
N ARG A 203 -27.31 31.38 10.24
CA ARG A 203 -26.02 32.04 9.96
C ARG A 203 -25.12 31.22 9.05
N TYR A 204 -24.98 29.92 9.32
CA TYR A 204 -24.20 29.01 8.47
C TYR A 204 -24.79 28.87 7.06
N ALA A 205 -26.12 28.87 6.93
CA ALA A 205 -26.78 28.84 5.63
C ALA A 205 -26.60 30.14 4.82
N GLN A 206 -26.54 31.30 5.49
CA GLN A 206 -26.35 32.60 4.83
C GLN A 206 -24.91 32.81 4.32
N ASN A 207 -23.92 32.22 4.99
CA ASN A 207 -22.50 32.35 4.63
C ASN A 207 -21.82 30.99 4.33
N PRO A 208 -22.14 30.34 3.20
CA PRO A 208 -21.61 29.01 2.88
C PRO A 208 -20.10 28.97 2.54
N LYS A 209 -19.43 30.13 2.42
CA LYS A 209 -18.01 30.25 2.03
C LYS A 209 -17.03 30.46 3.21
N GLY A 210 -17.50 30.49 4.46
CA GLY A 210 -16.66 30.71 5.63
C GLY A 210 -16.35 29.40 6.37
N GLU A 211 -15.50 28.55 5.82
CA GLU A 211 -14.78 27.58 6.65
C GLU A 211 -13.37 28.13 6.91
N ILE A 212 -13.10 28.47 8.17
CA ILE A 212 -11.76 28.68 8.69
C ILE A 212 -11.11 27.29 8.78
N VAL A 213 -9.92 27.15 8.20
CA VAL A 213 -9.03 25.97 8.29
C VAL A 213 -8.55 25.79 9.73
#